data_AF-A0A7J3CRT8-F1
#
_entry.id   AF-A0A7J3CRT8-F1
#
_cell.length_a   1.000
_cell.length_b   1.000
_cell.length_c   1.000
_cell.angle_alpha   90.00
_cell.angle_beta   90.00
_cell.angle_gamma   90.00
#
_symmetry.space_group_name_H-M   'P 1'
#
loop_
_entity.id
_entity.type
_entity.pdbx_description
1 polymer ?
#
loop_
_entity_poly.entity_id
_entity_poly.type
_entity_poly.pdbx_seq_one_letter_code
_entity_poly.pdbx_strand_id
1 'polypeptide(L)'
;MLYSMETYCRICGSYNCKKHAFLLGKTIALKEFSGSSPPEIFVGRWNYPNVYAGILSPTETGDTHIMSSPELWHKNNLQIPQILNFRQQLIYGRSQKNIKKAPLSNKFLSVLQEVAMTHKSISTEFKLKKPVTKNPEKEKKVPIIPNAADVSSIRLQENPKIKPKIDYIVNDTDVKSISAIIELDKAGIETSSIQKLLSAGLLGLKKNRKLVPTRWSITAVDDTLSKEKLKRIKLYPEISQILLFNSEYLGNHYEFLLLPDKFAFEVIERSLSSQESW
;
A
#
# COMPACT_ATOMS: atom_id res chain seq x y z
N MET A 1 15.52 25.88 -26.99
CA MET A 1 16.39 25.57 -25.83
C MET A 1 15.64 24.62 -24.91
N LEU A 2 15.98 23.34 -24.96
CA LEU A 2 15.44 22.33 -24.06
C LEU A 2 16.09 22.55 -22.70
N TYR A 3 15.34 23.06 -21.73
CA TYR A 3 15.76 23.02 -20.33
C TYR A 3 15.96 21.55 -19.94
N SER A 4 17.23 21.12 -19.84
CA SER A 4 17.57 19.83 -19.24
C SER A 4 17.21 19.91 -17.76
N MET A 5 16.02 19.41 -17.40
CA MET A 5 15.62 19.33 -16.00
C MET A 5 16.61 18.41 -15.28
N GLU A 6 17.41 19.02 -14.42
CA GLU A 6 18.27 18.37 -13.44
C GLU A 6 17.46 17.35 -12.64
N THR A 7 17.66 16.06 -12.93
CA THR A 7 16.85 14.99 -12.36
C THR A 7 17.75 14.02 -11.61
N TYR A 8 17.66 14.09 -10.28
CA TYR A 8 18.18 13.06 -9.40
C TYR A 8 17.37 11.76 -9.60
N CYS A 9 18.05 10.62 -9.59
CA CYS A 9 17.45 9.30 -9.68
C CYS A 9 16.48 9.05 -8.52
N ARG A 10 15.29 8.55 -8.81
CA ARG A 10 14.30 8.21 -7.77
C ARG A 10 14.61 6.91 -7.03
N ILE A 11 15.46 6.08 -7.60
CA ILE A 11 15.79 4.75 -7.08
C ILE A 11 17.08 4.83 -6.27
N CYS A 12 18.15 5.40 -6.84
CA CYS A 12 19.45 5.47 -6.18
C CYS A 12 19.89 6.87 -5.76
N GLY A 13 19.05 7.90 -5.92
CA GLY A 13 19.36 9.26 -5.51
C GLY A 13 20.47 9.98 -6.28
N SER A 14 21.20 9.30 -7.18
CA SER A 14 22.32 9.90 -7.93
C SER A 14 21.86 10.88 -9.00
N TYR A 15 22.65 11.94 -9.23
CA TYR A 15 22.37 12.94 -10.26
C TYR A 15 22.47 12.31 -11.65
N ASN A 16 21.43 12.52 -12.49
CA ASN A 16 21.41 12.10 -13.90
C ASN A 16 21.67 10.59 -14.14
N CYS A 17 21.09 9.74 -13.28
CA CYS A 17 21.28 8.30 -13.35
C CYS A 17 20.63 7.66 -14.58
N LYS A 18 21.46 7.13 -15.49
CA LYS A 18 21.01 6.36 -16.66
C LYS A 18 20.69 4.89 -16.34
N LYS A 19 21.26 4.33 -15.27
CA LYS A 19 21.10 2.90 -14.89
C LYS A 19 19.65 2.53 -14.60
N HIS A 20 18.94 3.42 -13.90
CA HIS A 20 17.55 3.21 -13.49
C HIS A 20 16.52 3.91 -14.37
N ALA A 21 16.94 4.61 -15.42
CA ALA A 21 16.03 5.26 -16.36
C ALA A 21 15.19 4.25 -17.15
N PHE A 22 15.72 3.03 -17.36
CA PHE A 22 14.97 1.92 -17.96
C PHE A 22 13.90 1.33 -17.02
N LEU A 23 14.08 1.50 -15.71
CA LEU A 23 13.07 1.21 -14.67
C LEU A 23 12.06 2.35 -14.54
N LEU A 24 11.86 3.17 -15.58
CA LEU A 24 10.75 4.09 -15.67
C LEU A 24 9.92 3.63 -16.87
N GLY A 25 8.83 2.93 -16.58
CA GLY A 25 7.93 2.34 -17.57
C GLY A 25 7.60 3.29 -18.72
N LYS A 26 7.50 2.74 -19.93
CA LYS A 26 7.06 3.48 -21.12
C LYS A 26 5.62 3.93 -20.91
N THR A 27 5.34 5.22 -21.13
CA THR A 27 3.98 5.73 -21.11
C THR A 27 3.20 5.20 -22.30
N ILE A 28 2.09 4.54 -22.02
CA ILE A 28 1.16 4.05 -23.03
C ILE A 28 0.02 5.06 -23.13
N ALA A 29 -0.23 5.61 -24.32
CA ALA A 29 -1.35 6.49 -24.56
C ALA A 29 -2.64 5.66 -24.64
N LEU A 30 -3.23 5.35 -23.47
CA LEU A 30 -4.48 4.60 -23.36
C LEU A 30 -5.59 5.52 -22.85
N LYS A 31 -6.76 5.47 -23.48
CA LYS A 31 -7.97 6.18 -23.03
C LYS A 31 -8.90 5.27 -22.22
N GLU A 32 -8.87 3.97 -22.50
CA GLU A 32 -9.63 2.94 -21.79
C GLU A 32 -8.74 1.70 -21.67
N PHE A 33 -8.88 0.94 -20.59
CA PHE A 33 -8.18 -0.34 -20.42
C PHE A 33 -8.94 -1.26 -19.47
N SER A 34 -8.69 -2.55 -19.62
CA SER A 34 -9.12 -3.60 -18.70
C SER A 34 -7.90 -4.40 -18.25
N GLY A 35 -7.99 -4.98 -17.06
CA GLY A 35 -6.94 -5.86 -16.55
C GLY A 35 -7.37 -6.50 -15.24
N SER A 36 -6.58 -7.47 -14.80
CA SER A 36 -6.76 -8.08 -13.49
C SER A 36 -6.10 -7.18 -12.45
N SER A 37 -6.88 -6.36 -11.74
CA SER A 37 -6.39 -5.56 -10.63
C SER A 37 -5.92 -6.47 -9.50
N PRO A 38 -4.69 -6.32 -8.97
CA PRO A 38 -4.41 -6.83 -7.64
C PRO A 38 -5.34 -6.17 -6.61
N PRO A 39 -5.48 -6.73 -5.39
CA PRO A 39 -6.23 -6.11 -4.31
C PRO A 39 -5.48 -4.88 -3.78
N GLU A 40 -5.41 -3.81 -4.56
CA GLU A 40 -4.59 -2.64 -4.29
C GLU A 40 -5.34 -1.34 -4.55
N ILE A 41 -5.39 -0.52 -3.51
CA ILE A 41 -6.02 0.80 -3.52
C ILE A 41 -5.05 1.81 -2.94
N PHE A 42 -5.13 3.05 -3.42
CA PHE A 42 -4.34 4.12 -2.85
C PHE A 42 -5.19 5.35 -2.58
N VAL A 43 -5.08 5.85 -1.35
CA VAL A 43 -5.70 7.09 -0.88
C VAL A 43 -4.58 8.06 -0.52
N GLY A 44 -4.45 9.11 -1.32
CA GLY A 44 -3.46 10.16 -1.12
C GLY A 44 -3.77 11.02 0.11
N ARG A 45 -2.73 11.69 0.63
CA ARG A 45 -2.84 12.68 1.72
C ARG A 45 -2.87 14.13 1.23
N TRP A 46 -2.39 14.37 0.02
CA TRP A 46 -2.30 15.72 -0.54
C TRP A 46 -3.70 16.33 -0.67
N ASN A 47 -3.84 17.61 -0.32
CA ASN A 47 -5.09 18.38 -0.38
C ASN A 47 -6.22 17.87 0.55
N TYR A 48 -5.88 17.13 1.62
CA TYR A 48 -6.84 16.71 2.64
C TYR A 48 -7.64 17.91 3.18
N PRO A 49 -8.99 17.85 3.29
CA PRO A 49 -9.84 16.65 3.22
C PRO A 49 -10.29 16.22 1.81
N ASN A 50 -9.84 16.89 0.74
CA ASN A 50 -10.12 16.52 -0.65
C ASN A 50 -8.97 15.68 -1.22
N VAL A 51 -9.06 14.37 -1.04
CA VAL A 51 -7.99 13.42 -1.37
C VAL A 51 -8.21 12.77 -2.74
N TYR A 52 -7.13 12.38 -3.40
CA TYR A 52 -7.22 11.40 -4.49
C TYR A 52 -7.36 10.01 -3.91
N ALA A 53 -8.36 9.26 -4.36
CA ALA A 53 -8.52 7.84 -4.06
C ALA A 53 -8.62 7.08 -5.38
N GLY A 54 -8.16 5.83 -5.43
CA GLY A 54 -8.18 5.04 -6.66
C GLY A 54 -7.70 3.62 -6.48
N ILE A 55 -7.81 2.87 -7.57
CA ILE A 55 -7.38 1.47 -7.69
C ILE A 55 -6.13 1.42 -8.56
N LEU A 56 -5.23 0.50 -8.25
CA LEU A 56 -4.03 0.24 -9.05
C LEU A 56 -4.25 -1.04 -9.84
N SER A 57 -4.24 -0.93 -11.17
CA SER A 57 -4.51 -2.06 -12.06
C SER A 57 -3.54 -2.09 -13.23
N PRO A 58 -3.06 -3.26 -13.67
CA PRO A 58 -2.30 -3.38 -14.91
C PRO A 58 -3.25 -3.42 -16.11
N THR A 59 -2.67 -3.54 -17.30
CA THR A 59 -3.41 -3.80 -18.56
C THR A 59 -3.46 -5.29 -18.92
N GLU A 60 -2.77 -6.13 -18.14
CA GLU A 60 -2.73 -7.57 -18.34
C GLU A 60 -3.83 -8.28 -17.55
N THR A 61 -4.21 -9.46 -18.03
CA THR A 61 -5.19 -10.34 -17.39
C THR A 61 -4.49 -11.57 -16.83
N GLY A 62 -4.89 -12.02 -15.64
CA GLY A 62 -4.30 -13.20 -14.98
C GLY A 62 -4.17 -13.01 -13.48
N ASP A 63 -3.30 -13.80 -12.85
CA ASP A 63 -2.96 -13.63 -11.44
C ASP A 63 -1.91 -12.53 -11.28
N THR A 64 -2.38 -11.36 -10.87
CA THR A 64 -1.58 -10.15 -10.65
C THR A 64 -1.38 -9.89 -9.16
N HIS A 65 -1.78 -10.80 -8.26
CA HIS A 65 -1.76 -10.61 -6.81
C HIS A 65 -0.34 -10.28 -6.31
N ILE A 66 0.66 -10.94 -6.92
CA ILE A 66 2.07 -10.71 -6.65
C ILE A 66 2.51 -9.26 -6.93
N MET A 67 1.81 -8.48 -7.75
CA MET A 67 2.23 -7.13 -8.11
C MET A 67 2.04 -6.11 -6.98
N SER A 68 1.28 -6.46 -5.94
CA SER A 68 0.91 -5.56 -4.83
C SER A 68 0.73 -6.30 -3.49
N SER A 69 1.46 -7.40 -3.27
CA SER A 69 1.45 -8.17 -2.02
C SER A 69 2.83 -8.13 -1.36
N PRO A 70 3.06 -7.21 -0.40
CA PRO A 70 4.29 -7.18 0.39
C PRO A 70 4.60 -8.51 1.08
N GLU A 71 3.57 -9.22 1.53
CA GLU A 71 3.68 -10.54 2.15
C GLU A 71 4.27 -11.58 1.19
N LEU A 72 3.81 -11.60 -0.07
CA LEU A 72 4.39 -12.48 -1.10
C LEU A 72 5.78 -12.02 -1.55
N TRP A 73 6.04 -10.71 -1.60
CA TRP A 73 7.39 -10.19 -1.92
C TRP A 73 8.41 -10.68 -0.91
N HIS A 74 8.07 -10.60 0.38
CA HIS A 74 8.94 -11.07 1.44
C HIS A 74 9.08 -12.60 1.41
N LYS A 75 7.97 -13.34 1.30
CA LYS A 75 7.98 -14.81 1.23
C LYS A 75 8.83 -15.36 0.09
N ASN A 76 8.81 -14.68 -1.07
CA ASN A 76 9.57 -15.08 -2.25
C ASN A 76 10.96 -14.42 -2.34
N ASN A 77 11.38 -13.67 -1.31
CA ASN A 77 12.63 -12.94 -1.25
C ASN A 77 12.90 -12.08 -2.51
N LEU A 78 11.89 -11.34 -2.95
CA LEU A 78 11.99 -10.54 -4.17
C LEU A 78 12.92 -9.34 -3.97
N GLN A 79 13.72 -9.05 -4.99
CA GLN A 79 14.63 -7.92 -4.98
C GLN A 79 13.93 -6.63 -5.43
N ILE A 80 14.49 -5.48 -5.03
CA ILE A 80 13.98 -4.14 -5.39
C ILE A 80 13.68 -4.00 -6.89
N PRO A 81 14.56 -4.42 -7.84
CA PRO A 81 14.27 -4.27 -9.27
C PRO A 81 13.01 -5.03 -9.72
N GLN A 82 12.74 -6.21 -9.14
CA GLN A 82 11.56 -7.01 -9.45
C GLN A 82 10.29 -6.34 -8.93
N ILE A 83 10.31 -5.85 -7.69
CA ILE A 83 9.19 -5.10 -7.09
C ILE A 83 8.92 -3.84 -7.92
N LEU A 84 9.96 -3.08 -8.27
CA LEU A 84 9.84 -1.88 -9.10
C LEU A 84 9.23 -2.21 -10.47
N ASN A 85 9.63 -3.32 -11.09
CA ASN A 85 9.07 -3.77 -12.36
C ASN A 85 7.57 -4.07 -12.26
N PHE A 86 7.12 -4.76 -11.21
CA PHE A 86 5.69 -4.97 -10.98
C PHE A 86 4.95 -3.65 -10.78
N ARG A 87 5.48 -2.80 -9.90
CA ARG A 87 4.86 -1.52 -9.55
C ARG A 87 4.66 -0.63 -10.78
N GLN A 88 5.61 -0.59 -11.70
CA GLN A 88 5.58 0.21 -12.94
C GLN A 88 4.50 -0.17 -13.94
N GLN A 89 4.07 -1.43 -13.93
CA GLN A 89 3.03 -1.92 -14.83
C GLN A 89 1.63 -1.48 -14.39
N LEU A 90 1.48 -1.04 -13.15
CA LEU A 90 0.21 -0.61 -12.59
C LEU A 90 -0.12 0.83 -13.03
N ILE A 91 -1.37 1.04 -13.38
CA ILE A 91 -1.97 2.34 -13.66
C ILE A 91 -2.81 2.73 -12.45
N TYR A 92 -2.53 3.89 -11.87
CA TYR A 92 -3.31 4.41 -10.75
C TYR A 92 -4.53 5.19 -11.27
N GLY A 93 -5.63 4.48 -11.47
CA GLY A 93 -6.92 5.05 -11.86
C GLY A 93 -7.60 5.72 -10.67
N ARG A 94 -7.61 7.06 -10.64
CA ARG A 94 -7.99 7.84 -9.45
C ARG A 94 -9.08 8.88 -9.69
N SER A 95 -9.75 9.26 -8.63
CA SER A 95 -10.67 10.40 -8.59
C SER A 95 -10.45 11.19 -7.31
N GLN A 96 -10.58 12.51 -7.40
CA GLN A 96 -10.62 13.36 -6.22
C GLN A 96 -11.97 13.22 -5.50
N LYS A 97 -11.95 13.05 -4.18
CA LYS A 97 -13.12 12.91 -3.30
C LYS A 97 -12.91 13.64 -1.99
N ASN A 98 -13.97 14.23 -1.45
CA ASN A 98 -13.94 14.79 -0.10
C ASN A 98 -14.30 13.72 0.92
N ILE A 99 -13.42 13.50 1.91
CA ILE A 99 -13.58 12.44 2.92
C ILE A 99 -14.83 12.60 3.83
N LYS A 100 -15.38 13.81 3.96
CA LYS A 100 -16.57 14.09 4.78
C LYS A 100 -17.88 14.01 3.99
N LYS A 101 -17.81 14.22 2.68
CA LYS A 101 -18.99 14.32 1.79
C LYS A 101 -19.17 13.11 0.89
N ALA A 102 -18.29 12.12 0.94
CA ALA A 102 -18.37 10.93 0.09
C ALA A 102 -19.56 10.07 0.53
N PRO A 103 -20.73 10.13 -0.16
CA PRO A 103 -21.87 9.32 0.22
C PRO A 103 -21.57 7.87 -0.18
N LEU A 104 -22.10 6.91 0.57
CA LEU A 104 -22.06 5.49 0.22
C LEU A 104 -22.68 5.19 -1.17
N SER A 105 -23.47 6.12 -1.75
CA SER A 105 -24.09 5.97 -3.08
C SER A 105 -23.16 6.27 -4.26
N ASN A 106 -21.88 6.59 -4.03
CA ASN A 106 -20.95 6.81 -5.12
C ASN A 106 -20.46 5.48 -5.71
N LYS A 107 -20.88 5.16 -6.94
CA LYS A 107 -20.45 3.94 -7.67
C LYS A 107 -18.94 3.72 -7.67
N PHE A 108 -18.14 4.80 -7.80
CA PHE A 108 -16.68 4.70 -7.72
C PHE A 108 -16.20 4.22 -6.34
N LEU A 109 -16.83 4.70 -5.26
CA LEU A 109 -16.43 4.34 -3.91
C LEU A 109 -16.79 2.89 -3.59
N SER A 110 -17.96 2.39 -4.01
CA SER A 110 -18.31 0.97 -3.80
C SER A 110 -17.33 0.06 -4.53
N VAL A 111 -16.97 0.35 -5.78
CA VAL A 111 -15.96 -0.42 -6.52
C VAL A 111 -14.59 -0.37 -5.82
N LEU A 112 -14.16 0.80 -5.33
CA LEU A 112 -12.92 0.93 -4.56
C LEU A 112 -12.95 0.10 -3.27
N GLN A 113 -14.09 0.08 -2.57
CA GLN A 113 -14.28 -0.69 -1.36
C GLN A 113 -14.30 -2.19 -1.63
N GLU A 114 -14.96 -2.64 -2.70
CA GLU A 114 -14.97 -4.03 -3.16
C GLU A 114 -13.57 -4.54 -3.51
N VAL A 115 -12.76 -3.72 -4.20
CA VAL A 115 -11.35 -4.03 -4.46
C VAL A 115 -10.50 -4.04 -3.18
N ALA A 116 -10.83 -3.22 -2.17
CA ALA A 116 -10.13 -3.26 -0.89
C ALA A 116 -10.47 -4.51 -0.05
N MET A 117 -11.61 -5.16 -0.30
CA MET A 117 -12.05 -6.36 0.44
C MET A 117 -11.57 -7.68 -0.18
N THR A 118 -11.29 -7.71 -1.48
CA THR A 118 -10.86 -8.94 -2.16
C THR A 118 -9.45 -9.34 -1.73
N HIS A 119 -9.18 -10.65 -1.71
CA HIS A 119 -7.85 -11.23 -1.43
C HIS A 119 -7.22 -11.85 -2.68
N LYS A 120 -7.85 -11.69 -3.84
CA LYS A 120 -7.37 -12.18 -5.14
C LYS A 120 -7.48 -11.08 -6.17
N SER A 121 -6.72 -11.22 -7.26
CA SER A 121 -6.86 -10.38 -8.43
C SER A 121 -8.29 -10.40 -8.95
N ILE A 122 -8.75 -9.24 -9.42
CA ILE A 122 -10.12 -9.02 -9.87
C ILE A 122 -10.15 -8.29 -11.20
N SER A 123 -10.95 -8.75 -12.14
CA SER A 123 -11.11 -8.13 -13.46
C SER A 123 -11.83 -6.78 -13.33
N THR A 124 -11.16 -5.73 -13.79
CA THR A 124 -11.64 -4.36 -13.71
C THR A 124 -11.45 -3.65 -15.04
N GLU A 125 -12.33 -2.68 -15.28
CA GLU A 125 -12.27 -1.82 -16.45
C GLU A 125 -12.30 -0.36 -16.05
N PHE A 126 -11.45 0.41 -16.72
CA PHE A 126 -11.23 1.82 -16.48
C PHE A 126 -11.47 2.60 -17.76
N LYS A 127 -12.26 3.67 -17.64
CA LYS A 127 -12.31 4.74 -18.64
C LYS A 127 -11.61 5.96 -18.07
N LEU A 128 -10.62 6.47 -18.80
CA LEU A 128 -9.80 7.61 -18.37
C LEU A 128 -10.33 8.91 -18.97
N LYS A 129 -10.28 10.00 -18.20
CA LYS A 129 -10.64 11.35 -18.69
C LYS A 129 -9.65 11.86 -19.73
N LYS A 130 -8.37 11.54 -19.52
CA LYS A 130 -7.25 11.89 -20.40
C LYS A 130 -6.33 10.68 -20.51
N PRO A 131 -5.62 10.50 -21.63
CA PRO A 131 -4.63 9.44 -21.74
C PRO A 131 -3.59 9.53 -20.63
N VAL A 132 -3.05 8.38 -20.23
CA VAL A 132 -1.96 8.32 -19.24
C VAL A 132 -0.79 9.15 -19.76
N THR A 133 -0.46 10.23 -19.05
CA THR A 133 0.74 11.03 -19.33
C THR A 133 1.85 10.68 -18.35
N LYS A 134 3.10 11.01 -18.70
CA LYS A 134 4.23 10.87 -17.77
C LYS A 134 3.94 11.77 -16.57
N ASN A 135 3.69 11.16 -15.41
CA ASN A 135 3.46 11.94 -14.22
C ASN A 135 4.80 12.14 -13.49
N PRO A 136 5.33 13.38 -13.40
CA PRO A 136 6.52 13.65 -12.62
C PRO A 136 6.13 13.72 -11.14
N GLU A 137 5.87 12.57 -10.50
CA GLU A 137 5.64 12.54 -9.05
C GLU A 137 6.90 13.03 -8.31
N LYS A 138 6.75 14.09 -7.50
CA LYS A 138 7.86 14.81 -6.87
C LYS A 138 8.27 14.25 -5.49
N GLU A 139 7.45 13.40 -4.87
CA GLU A 139 7.72 12.88 -3.52
C GLU A 139 8.70 11.69 -3.56
N LYS A 140 9.90 11.89 -2.99
CA LYS A 140 10.98 10.88 -2.92
C LYS A 140 10.71 9.72 -1.94
N LYS A 141 9.66 9.80 -1.10
CA LYS A 141 9.42 8.90 0.06
C LYS A 141 8.05 8.18 0.02
N VAL A 142 7.39 8.14 -1.13
CA VAL A 142 6.09 7.45 -1.33
C VAL A 142 6.37 6.25 -2.23
N PRO A 143 5.70 5.09 -2.06
CA PRO A 143 5.75 4.02 -3.05
C PRO A 143 5.52 4.64 -4.43
N ILE A 144 6.36 4.29 -5.40
CA ILE A 144 6.23 4.82 -6.75
C ILE A 144 4.78 4.58 -7.19
N ILE A 145 4.07 5.64 -7.53
CA ILE A 145 2.74 5.59 -8.13
C ILE A 145 2.92 5.92 -9.60
N PRO A 146 3.28 4.91 -10.42
CA PRO A 146 3.44 5.14 -11.83
C PRO A 146 2.06 5.40 -12.44
N ASN A 147 2.05 6.15 -13.54
CA ASN A 147 0.91 6.21 -14.45
C ASN A 147 -0.41 6.65 -13.79
N ALA A 148 -0.38 7.66 -12.91
CA ALA A 148 -1.60 8.21 -12.34
C ALA A 148 -2.48 8.87 -13.41
N ALA A 149 -3.75 8.47 -13.46
CA ALA A 149 -4.70 8.97 -14.44
C ALA A 149 -6.07 9.18 -13.79
N ASP A 150 -6.69 10.31 -14.12
CA ASP A 150 -8.04 10.61 -13.63
C ASP A 150 -9.07 9.77 -14.41
N VAL A 151 -9.93 9.06 -13.68
CA VAL A 151 -10.96 8.19 -14.27
C VAL A 151 -12.26 8.95 -14.50
N SER A 152 -12.96 8.62 -15.59
CA SER A 152 -14.36 8.96 -15.80
C SER A 152 -15.28 7.90 -15.18
N SER A 153 -14.93 6.62 -15.31
CA SER A 153 -15.63 5.51 -14.67
C SER A 153 -14.70 4.32 -14.40
N ILE A 154 -15.07 3.53 -13.40
CA ILE A 154 -14.48 2.22 -13.10
C ILE A 154 -15.64 1.24 -12.91
N ARG A 155 -15.49 0.02 -13.41
CA ARG A 155 -16.40 -1.09 -13.12
C ARG A 155 -15.63 -2.38 -12.87
N LEU A 156 -16.15 -3.21 -11.97
CA LEU A 156 -15.76 -4.60 -11.88
C LEU A 156 -16.41 -5.37 -13.03
N GLN A 157 -15.68 -6.33 -13.59
CA GLN A 157 -16.18 -7.25 -14.61
C GLN A 157 -16.49 -8.64 -14.03
N GLU A 158 -16.18 -8.86 -12.76
CA GLU A 158 -16.49 -10.08 -12.02
C GLU A 158 -16.75 -9.79 -10.52
N ASN A 159 -17.26 -10.78 -9.79
CA ASN A 159 -17.51 -10.64 -8.35
C ASN A 159 -16.21 -10.78 -7.54
N PRO A 160 -15.99 -9.91 -6.53
CA PRO A 160 -14.81 -10.01 -5.66
C PRO A 160 -14.84 -11.28 -4.81
N LYS A 161 -13.67 -11.90 -4.65
CA LYS A 161 -13.48 -13.04 -3.76
C LYS A 161 -13.08 -12.52 -2.38
N ILE A 162 -14.03 -12.50 -1.45
CA ILE A 162 -13.85 -11.92 -0.11
C ILE A 162 -13.75 -13.05 0.93
N LYS A 163 -12.81 -12.93 1.88
CA LYS A 163 -12.73 -13.88 3.00
C LYS A 163 -13.92 -13.66 3.94
N PRO A 164 -14.59 -14.72 4.45
CA PRO A 164 -15.78 -14.56 5.30
C PRO A 164 -15.57 -13.64 6.50
N LYS A 165 -14.36 -13.66 7.10
CA LYS A 165 -14.04 -12.79 8.23
C LYS A 165 -13.99 -11.31 7.86
N ILE A 166 -13.49 -10.98 6.67
CA ILE A 166 -13.47 -9.60 6.17
C ILE A 166 -14.91 -9.13 5.97
N ASP A 167 -15.72 -9.93 5.28
CA ASP A 167 -17.13 -9.61 5.02
C ASP A 167 -17.90 -9.38 6.33
N TYR A 168 -17.73 -10.26 7.31
CA TYR A 168 -18.33 -10.11 8.64
C TYR A 168 -17.95 -8.79 9.33
N ILE A 169 -16.65 -8.49 9.44
CA ILE A 169 -16.16 -7.29 10.15
C ILE A 169 -16.54 -6.00 9.43
N VAL A 170 -16.52 -6.00 8.10
CA VAL A 170 -16.92 -4.83 7.31
C VAL A 170 -18.42 -4.56 7.47
N ASN A 171 -19.25 -5.59 7.56
CA ASN A 171 -20.69 -5.42 7.78
C ASN A 171 -21.06 -5.08 9.24
N ASP A 172 -20.20 -5.37 10.21
CA ASP A 172 -20.39 -4.89 11.60
C ASP A 172 -20.11 -3.38 11.69
N THR A 173 -21.18 -2.59 11.76
CA THR A 173 -21.06 -1.13 11.81
C THR A 173 -20.95 -0.54 13.22
N ASP A 174 -20.99 -1.38 14.26
CA ASP A 174 -20.94 -0.99 15.68
C ASP A 174 -19.60 -1.34 16.35
N VAL A 175 -18.78 -2.17 15.70
CA VAL A 175 -17.40 -2.43 16.14
C VAL A 175 -16.51 -1.19 16.02
N LYS A 176 -15.67 -0.96 17.04
CA LYS A 176 -14.61 0.07 16.98
C LYS A 176 -13.48 -0.39 16.04
N SER A 177 -12.85 0.54 15.34
CA SER A 177 -11.77 0.23 14.39
C SER A 177 -10.61 -0.55 15.04
N ILE A 178 -10.23 -0.20 16.27
CA ILE A 178 -9.19 -0.90 17.04
C ILE A 178 -9.55 -2.39 17.22
N SER A 179 -10.78 -2.68 17.68
CA SER A 179 -11.24 -4.06 17.88
C SER A 179 -11.28 -4.82 16.56
N ALA A 180 -11.81 -4.20 15.50
CA ALA A 180 -11.86 -4.79 14.16
C ALA A 180 -10.47 -5.14 13.62
N ILE A 181 -9.49 -4.24 13.77
CA ILE A 181 -8.09 -4.47 13.36
C ILE A 181 -7.49 -5.68 14.09
N ILE A 182 -7.65 -5.73 15.42
CA ILE A 182 -7.12 -6.83 16.24
C ILE A 182 -7.79 -8.16 15.89
N GLU A 183 -9.09 -8.15 15.61
CA GLU A 183 -9.84 -9.36 15.29
C GLU A 183 -9.49 -9.91 13.89
N LEU A 184 -9.23 -9.03 12.93
CA LEU A 184 -8.73 -9.41 11.61
C LEU A 184 -7.31 -9.99 11.68
N ASP A 185 -6.40 -9.39 12.46
CA ASP A 185 -5.04 -9.92 12.69
C ASP A 185 -5.08 -11.30 13.34
N LYS A 186 -5.91 -11.48 14.38
CA LYS A 186 -6.11 -12.77 15.06
C LYS A 186 -6.69 -13.84 14.13
N ALA A 187 -7.45 -13.45 13.11
CA ALA A 187 -7.99 -14.34 12.10
C ALA A 187 -7.01 -14.64 10.94
N GLY A 188 -5.76 -14.17 11.02
CA GLY A 188 -4.74 -14.40 10.00
C GLY A 188 -4.96 -13.62 8.72
N ILE A 189 -5.67 -12.48 8.78
CA ILE A 189 -5.74 -11.55 7.66
C ILE A 189 -4.43 -10.77 7.59
N GLU A 190 -3.85 -10.70 6.40
CA GLU A 190 -2.59 -10.00 6.14
C GLU A 190 -2.66 -8.53 6.55
N THR A 191 -1.58 -8.01 7.13
CA THR A 191 -1.52 -6.62 7.62
C THR A 191 -1.76 -5.62 6.50
N SER A 192 -1.22 -5.87 5.29
CA SER A 192 -1.46 -5.00 4.13
C SER A 192 -2.94 -4.95 3.74
N SER A 193 -3.67 -6.05 3.88
CA SER A 193 -5.13 -6.11 3.64
C SER A 193 -5.89 -5.29 4.69
N ILE A 194 -5.52 -5.39 5.97
CA ILE A 194 -6.15 -4.61 7.05
C ILE A 194 -5.94 -3.10 6.84
N GLN A 195 -4.72 -2.71 6.43
CA GLN A 195 -4.39 -1.32 6.08
C GLN A 195 -5.26 -0.81 4.91
N LYS A 196 -5.51 -1.63 3.88
CA LYS A 196 -6.39 -1.29 2.76
C LYS A 196 -7.84 -1.13 3.21
N LEU A 197 -8.36 -2.04 4.02
CA LEU A 197 -9.72 -1.95 4.58
C LEU A 197 -9.93 -0.66 5.38
N LEU A 198 -8.99 -0.31 6.26
CA LEU A 198 -9.04 0.95 7.01
C LEU A 198 -8.91 2.17 6.10
N SER A 199 -8.06 2.11 5.07
CA SER A 199 -7.85 3.22 4.11
C SER A 199 -9.10 3.47 3.26
N ALA A 200 -9.81 2.41 2.88
CA ALA A 200 -11.10 2.44 2.19
C ALA A 200 -12.28 2.92 3.07
N GLY A 201 -12.03 3.14 4.37
CA GLY A 201 -13.05 3.56 5.33
C GLY A 201 -14.03 2.45 5.70
N LEU A 202 -13.60 1.19 5.68
CA LEU A 202 -14.46 0.03 5.93
C LEU A 202 -14.46 -0.44 7.38
N LEU A 203 -13.54 0.06 8.22
CA LEU A 203 -13.42 -0.36 9.63
C LEU A 203 -13.85 0.74 10.59
N GLY A 204 -14.55 0.34 11.66
CA GLY A 204 -14.99 1.22 12.74
C GLY A 204 -16.47 1.59 12.68
N LEU A 205 -16.90 2.46 13.62
CA LEU A 205 -18.29 2.87 13.77
C LEU A 205 -18.83 3.53 12.50
N LYS A 206 -20.07 3.18 12.08
CA LYS A 206 -20.73 3.70 10.87
C LYS A 206 -20.55 5.20 10.67
N LYS A 207 -20.82 5.98 11.71
CA LYS A 207 -20.76 7.45 11.72
C LYS A 207 -19.36 8.04 11.52
N ASN A 208 -18.32 7.25 11.78
CA ASN A 208 -16.91 7.67 11.72
C ASN A 208 -16.17 7.10 10.51
N ARG A 209 -16.78 6.16 9.77
CA ARG A 209 -16.20 5.56 8.56
C ARG A 209 -16.02 6.61 7.48
N LYS A 210 -14.78 6.74 7.01
CA LYS A 210 -14.36 7.69 5.98
C LYS A 210 -13.06 7.21 5.36
N LEU A 211 -12.76 7.67 4.15
CA LEU A 211 -11.45 7.40 3.53
C LEU A 211 -10.33 7.93 4.43
N VAL A 212 -9.33 7.08 4.67
CA VAL A 212 -8.13 7.40 5.44
C VAL A 212 -6.94 7.34 4.49
N PRO A 213 -6.12 8.41 4.37
CA PRO A 213 -4.89 8.36 3.59
C PRO A 213 -4.05 7.13 3.91
N THR A 214 -3.56 6.43 2.90
CA THR A 214 -2.89 5.12 3.04
C THR A 214 -1.74 5.18 4.04
N ARG A 215 -0.95 6.26 4.05
CA ARG A 215 0.12 6.46 5.04
C ARG A 215 -0.38 6.47 6.48
N TRP A 216 -1.52 7.12 6.75
CA TRP A 216 -2.10 7.16 8.09
C TRP A 216 -2.71 5.82 8.46
N SER A 217 -3.27 5.10 7.48
CA SER A 217 -3.78 3.74 7.68
C SER A 217 -2.67 2.77 8.10
N ILE A 218 -1.53 2.80 7.39
CA ILE A 218 -0.31 2.03 7.74
C ILE A 218 0.08 2.30 9.19
N THR A 219 0.31 3.57 9.55
CA THR A 219 0.70 3.93 10.92
C THR A 219 -0.34 3.51 11.97
N ALA A 220 -1.63 3.68 11.69
CA ALA A 220 -2.68 3.37 12.65
C ALA A 220 -2.83 1.86 12.90
N VAL A 221 -2.73 1.05 11.84
CA VAL A 221 -2.78 -0.42 11.95
C VAL A 221 -1.52 -0.91 12.67
N ASP A 222 -0.34 -0.47 12.26
CA ASP A 222 0.93 -0.92 12.84
C ASP A 222 1.03 -0.55 14.33
N ASP A 223 0.65 0.68 14.71
CA ASP A 223 0.60 1.12 16.11
C ASP A 223 -0.39 0.28 16.93
N THR A 224 -1.58 0.01 16.39
CA THR A 224 -2.61 -0.78 17.07
C THR A 224 -2.14 -2.21 17.31
N LEU A 225 -1.62 -2.87 16.28
CA LEU A 225 -1.15 -4.26 16.37
C LEU A 225 0.10 -4.37 17.26
N SER A 226 1.03 -3.41 17.17
CA SER A 226 2.23 -3.39 18.00
C SER A 226 1.89 -3.24 19.48
N LYS A 227 0.97 -2.32 19.82
CA LYS A 227 0.49 -2.16 21.21
C LYS A 227 -0.21 -3.40 21.74
N GLU A 228 -1.00 -4.08 20.91
CA GLU A 228 -1.65 -5.33 21.32
C GLU A 228 -0.64 -6.46 21.55
N LYS A 229 0.35 -6.63 20.66
CA LYS A 229 1.42 -7.61 20.82
C LYS A 229 2.31 -7.29 22.04
N LEU A 230 2.58 -6.01 22.30
CA LEU A 230 3.37 -5.55 23.44
C LEU A 230 2.78 -5.97 24.79
N LYS A 231 1.44 -5.99 24.92
CA LYS A 231 0.77 -6.50 26.15
C LYS A 231 1.15 -7.94 26.45
N ARG A 232 1.32 -8.77 25.43
CA ARG A 232 1.75 -10.18 25.57
C ARG A 232 3.25 -10.29 25.82
N ILE A 233 4.04 -9.47 25.13
CA ILE A 233 5.51 -9.49 25.26
C ILE A 233 5.94 -9.25 26.71
N LYS A 234 5.28 -8.30 27.38
CA LYS A 234 5.53 -7.97 28.80
C LYS A 234 5.24 -9.11 29.79
N LEU A 235 4.57 -10.18 29.36
CA LEU A 235 4.24 -11.34 30.20
C LEU A 235 5.20 -12.52 30.00
N TYR A 236 6.13 -12.44 29.03
CA TYR A 236 7.13 -13.49 28.85
C TYR A 236 8.19 -13.43 29.96
N PRO A 237 8.78 -14.58 30.32
CA PRO A 237 9.91 -14.62 31.24
C PRO A 237 11.13 -13.91 30.65
N GLU A 238 11.98 -13.39 31.54
CA GLU A 238 13.28 -12.83 31.18
C GLU A 238 14.17 -13.93 30.54
N ILE A 239 15.00 -13.52 29.58
CA ILE A 239 15.98 -14.43 28.96
C ILE A 239 17.19 -14.59 29.88
N SER A 240 17.86 -15.74 29.81
CA SER A 240 19.03 -16.05 30.66
C SER A 240 20.37 -15.70 30.03
N GLN A 241 20.41 -15.37 28.73
CA GLN A 241 21.62 -15.18 27.96
C GLN A 241 21.46 -14.05 26.94
N ILE A 242 22.60 -13.49 26.52
CA ILE A 242 22.63 -12.53 25.41
C ILE A 242 22.34 -13.28 24.11
N LEU A 243 21.37 -12.78 23.34
CA LEU A 243 21.04 -13.32 22.03
C LEU A 243 21.27 -12.24 20.98
N LEU A 244 21.92 -12.62 19.87
CA LEU A 244 22.11 -11.77 18.72
C LEU A 244 21.44 -12.43 17.51
N PHE A 245 20.57 -11.67 16.84
CA PHE A 245 19.96 -12.08 15.59
C PHE A 245 20.18 -10.99 14.55
N ASN A 246 20.34 -11.39 13.30
CA ASN A 246 20.36 -10.46 12.18
C ASN A 246 19.27 -10.81 11.16
N SER A 247 18.93 -9.84 10.33
CA SER A 247 18.07 -10.03 9.17
C SER A 247 18.40 -8.99 8.11
N GLU A 248 18.35 -9.39 6.85
CA GLU A 248 18.53 -8.49 5.72
C GLU A 248 17.32 -8.57 4.80
N TYR A 249 16.78 -7.40 4.44
CA TYR A 249 15.66 -7.34 3.51
C TYR A 249 15.62 -6.02 2.74
N LEU A 250 15.56 -6.10 1.41
CA LEU A 250 15.50 -4.96 0.50
C LEU A 250 16.56 -3.88 0.78
N GLY A 251 17.80 -4.33 1.02
CA GLY A 251 18.93 -3.44 1.33
C GLY A 251 18.91 -2.84 2.75
N ASN A 252 17.92 -3.18 3.58
CA ASN A 252 17.94 -2.88 5.00
C ASN A 252 18.62 -4.04 5.72
N HIS A 253 19.53 -3.71 6.63
CA HIS A 253 20.17 -4.64 7.53
C HIS A 253 19.69 -4.36 8.95
N TYR A 254 19.20 -5.38 9.63
CA TYR A 254 18.65 -5.33 10.97
C TYR A 254 19.50 -6.19 11.90
N GLU A 255 19.87 -5.62 13.05
CA GLU A 255 20.51 -6.32 14.14
C GLU A 255 19.61 -6.25 15.37
N PHE A 256 19.35 -7.40 15.98
CA PHE A 256 18.53 -7.55 17.18
C PHE A 256 19.40 -8.09 18.30
N LEU A 257 19.77 -7.22 19.24
CA LEU A 257 20.47 -7.59 20.45
C LEU A 257 19.47 -7.69 21.60
N LEU A 258 19.30 -8.89 22.15
CA LEU A 258 18.48 -9.14 23.32
C LEU A 258 19.39 -9.36 24.53
N LEU A 259 19.15 -8.59 25.59
CA LEU A 259 19.91 -8.64 26.84
C LEU A 259 19.06 -9.25 27.97
N PRO A 260 19.67 -9.99 28.91
CA PRO A 260 18.97 -10.55 30.07
C PRO A 260 18.65 -9.47 31.10
N ASP A 261 17.55 -8.75 30.90
CA ASP A 261 17.04 -7.73 31.82
C ASP A 261 15.51 -7.57 31.65
N LYS A 262 14.91 -6.74 32.51
CA LYS A 262 13.54 -6.28 32.38
C LYS A 262 13.29 -5.71 30.99
N PHE A 263 12.07 -5.88 30.50
CA PHE A 263 11.69 -5.38 29.18
C PHE A 263 11.94 -3.88 29.04
N ALA A 264 12.91 -3.54 28.20
CA ALA A 264 13.18 -2.21 27.66
C ALA A 264 13.44 -2.35 26.16
N PHE A 265 13.27 -1.26 25.42
CA PHE A 265 13.43 -1.28 23.97
C PHE A 265 13.99 0.05 23.48
N GLU A 266 15.00 -0.03 22.61
CA GLU A 266 15.59 1.09 21.91
C GLU A 266 15.75 0.72 20.42
N VAL A 267 15.54 1.69 19.54
CA VAL A 267 15.82 1.55 18.11
C VAL A 267 16.83 2.61 17.72
N ILE A 268 17.92 2.15 17.10
CA ILE A 268 18.92 3.02 16.49
C ILE A 268 18.79 2.85 14.99
N GLU A 269 18.32 3.90 14.30
CA GLU A 269 18.24 3.94 12.85
C GLU A 269 19.37 4.81 12.30
N ARG A 270 20.17 4.26 11.38
CA ARG A 270 21.20 5.00 10.67
C ARG A 270 21.07 4.79 9.17
N SER A 271 20.94 5.88 8.43
CA SER A 271 21.08 5.87 6.97
C SER A 271 22.55 6.07 6.62
N LEU A 272 23.12 5.16 5.83
CA LEU A 272 24.48 5.31 5.32
C LEU A 272 24.45 6.29 4.14
N SER A 273 25.16 7.41 4.28
CA SER A 273 25.21 8.51 3.30
C SER A 273 26.26 8.32 2.20
N SER A 274 27.01 7.23 2.20
CA SER A 274 27.97 6.92 1.14
C SER A 274 27.21 6.55 -0.14
N GLN A 275 27.19 7.52 -1.06
CA GLN A 275 26.80 7.37 -2.45
C GLN A 275 27.70 6.33 -3.14
N GLU A 276 27.33 5.06 -3.06
CA GLU A 276 27.58 4.02 -4.06
C GLU A 276 26.76 2.80 -3.64
N SER A 277 25.97 2.27 -4.58
CA SER A 277 24.95 1.20 -4.45
C SER A 277 23.61 1.64 -3.82
N TRP A 278 22.45 1.38 -4.42
CA TRP A 278 22.11 0.38 -5.44
C TRP A 278 21.39 1.01 -6.64
#